data_AF-A0A2N2C0Y8-F1
#
_entry.id   AF-A0A2N2C0Y8-F1
#
_cell.length_a   1.000
_cell.length_b   1.000
_cell.length_c   1.000
_cell.angle_alpha   90.00
_cell.angle_beta   90.00
_cell.angle_gamma   90.00
#
_symmetry.space_group_name_H-M   'P 1'
#
loop_
_entity.id
_entity.type
_entity.pdbx_description
1 polymer ?
#
loop_
_entity_poly.entity_id
_entity_poly.type
_entity_poly.pdbx_seq_one_letter_code
_entity_poly.pdbx_strand_id
1 'polypeptide(L)'
;MKNNVLRQLIINYIFVILLIVLSMLLFMGVIDFANHVLAGNLVKDKYNAQMVVDRDFDIDLLSEIASVNGGIYFVSEELQVEHLRGIDPFKTRTFDTQSWTKFLTESQKGGVPYNINVSYSNLKRGWVIVVFPTSLRIEFGIVRNLNYVSVDREAVWSAIAAASIALILFISLSVFLLSKFTSYQFIRPLKTLKSAVSQIKEGHYDHRVEMSASKEFTDVAELFNQMAAQVESKQQKLISSEQHRQQLILDISHDLRNPLSVILGCSSLLKSPELTSEQSFKYASMIENHGLRAKDLIDQLFDLSRLQSVDFRLSLTEVEVFEWLRKRIATQIGVFEQGGYDYQVLISEERLIKSVDVFWLERVIFNLLDNTMRHNHPPLTIMIESYQDENAWVICISDDGIGVDPEMLEGIFDRYVSPSGGSGLGLAIAKKAVEAHGGSIRCINREKQGCTFEIRLP
;
A
#
# COMPACT_ATOMS: atom_id res chain seq x y z
N MET A 1 7.14 -8.17 -11.48
CA MET A 1 6.08 -8.75 -10.61
C MET A 1 5.93 -10.27 -10.74
N LYS A 2 5.62 -10.83 -11.92
CA LYS A 2 5.25 -12.27 -12.06
C LYS A 2 6.32 -13.26 -11.55
N ASN A 3 7.61 -12.96 -11.77
CA ASN A 3 8.70 -13.89 -11.45
C ASN A 3 9.01 -14.04 -9.96
N ASN A 4 8.80 -13.00 -9.14
CA ASN A 4 9.15 -13.06 -7.73
C ASN A 4 8.05 -13.72 -6.88
N VAL A 5 6.76 -13.43 -7.17
CA VAL A 5 5.62 -14.14 -6.57
C VAL A 5 5.70 -15.63 -6.91
N LEU A 6 6.00 -15.95 -8.17
CA LEU A 6 6.20 -17.33 -8.60
C LEU A 6 7.38 -17.98 -7.86
N ARG A 7 8.51 -17.28 -7.70
CA ARG A 7 9.66 -17.78 -6.93
C ARG A 7 9.31 -18.05 -5.47
N GLN A 8 8.54 -17.19 -4.84
CA GLN A 8 8.17 -17.32 -3.43
C GLN A 8 7.12 -18.43 -3.20
N LEU A 9 6.18 -18.59 -4.13
CA LEU A 9 5.29 -19.75 -4.17
C LEU A 9 6.09 -21.03 -4.38
N ILE A 10 7.04 -21.05 -5.33
CA ILE A 10 7.93 -22.20 -5.57
C ILE A 10 8.72 -22.54 -4.31
N ILE A 11 9.29 -21.55 -3.61
CA ILE A 11 10.01 -21.77 -2.34
C ILE A 11 9.08 -22.40 -1.29
N ASN A 12 7.84 -21.95 -1.18
CA ASN A 12 6.87 -22.55 -0.26
C ASN A 12 6.47 -23.96 -0.65
N TYR A 13 6.25 -24.22 -1.94
CA TYR A 13 5.98 -25.57 -2.43
C TYR A 13 7.18 -26.49 -2.19
N ILE A 14 8.39 -26.03 -2.45
CA ILE A 14 9.63 -26.77 -2.14
C ILE A 14 9.71 -27.05 -0.64
N PHE A 15 9.42 -26.07 0.22
CA PHE A 15 9.43 -26.27 1.67
C PHE A 15 8.40 -27.30 2.12
N VAL A 16 7.17 -27.23 1.60
CA VAL A 16 6.11 -28.21 1.88
C VAL A 16 6.49 -29.61 1.37
N ILE A 17 7.01 -29.70 0.14
CA ILE A 17 7.49 -30.97 -0.43
C ILE A 17 8.63 -31.54 0.41
N LEU A 18 9.60 -30.72 0.80
CA LEU A 18 10.71 -31.13 1.64
C LEU A 18 10.22 -31.62 3.01
N LEU A 19 9.20 -30.99 3.56
CA LEU A 19 8.60 -31.41 4.82
C LEU A 19 7.85 -32.74 4.68
N ILE A 20 7.16 -32.97 3.56
CA ILE A 20 6.53 -34.26 3.22
C ILE A 20 7.60 -35.35 3.04
N VAL A 21 8.69 -35.05 2.33
CA VAL A 21 9.80 -36.00 2.13
C VAL A 21 10.46 -36.32 3.47
N LEU A 22 10.69 -35.32 4.31
CA LEU A 22 11.27 -35.52 5.65
C LEU A 22 10.33 -36.34 6.54
N SER A 23 9.02 -36.14 6.46
CA SER A 23 8.04 -36.96 7.20
C SER A 23 8.09 -38.43 6.74
N MET A 24 8.23 -38.66 5.43
CA MET A 24 8.33 -39.99 4.85
C MET A 24 9.64 -40.69 5.23
N LEU A 25 10.77 -39.97 5.21
CA LEU A 25 12.06 -40.47 5.66
C LEU A 25 12.08 -40.77 7.15
N LEU A 26 11.50 -39.89 7.97
CA LEU A 26 11.35 -40.12 9.40
C LEU A 26 10.49 -41.36 9.66
N PHE A 27 9.38 -41.52 8.93
CA PHE A 27 8.53 -42.70 9.05
C PHE A 27 9.28 -43.98 8.71
N MET A 28 10.06 -43.99 7.62
CA MET A 28 10.94 -45.12 7.28
C MET A 28 11.98 -45.38 8.37
N GLY A 29 12.62 -44.34 8.90
CA GLY A 29 13.62 -44.46 9.97
C GLY A 29 13.03 -44.94 11.30
N VAL A 30 11.80 -44.53 11.62
CA VAL A 30 11.06 -45.02 12.80
C VAL A 30 10.69 -46.48 12.63
N ILE A 31 10.28 -46.92 11.43
CA ILE A 31 10.06 -48.34 11.14
C ILE A 31 11.35 -49.13 11.27
N ASP A 32 12.45 -48.64 10.72
CA ASP A 32 13.76 -49.30 10.78
C ASP A 32 14.26 -49.41 12.23
N PHE A 33 14.16 -48.32 13.01
CA PHE A 33 14.48 -48.33 14.43
C PHE A 33 13.59 -49.29 15.22
N ALA A 34 12.28 -49.29 14.96
CA ALA A 34 11.36 -50.24 15.59
C ALA A 34 11.75 -51.67 15.25
N ASN A 35 12.08 -51.96 14.00
CA ASN A 35 12.56 -53.28 13.57
C ASN A 35 13.88 -53.67 14.26
N HIS A 36 14.82 -52.74 14.40
CA HIS A 36 16.09 -52.98 15.09
C HIS A 36 15.91 -53.26 16.59
N VAL A 37 15.09 -52.45 17.26
CA VAL A 37 14.74 -52.65 18.69
C VAL A 37 14.00 -53.97 18.89
N LEU A 38 13.12 -54.35 17.96
CA LEU A 38 12.45 -55.64 17.98
C LEU A 38 13.47 -56.78 17.84
N ALA A 39 14.34 -56.75 16.83
CA ALA A 39 15.34 -57.81 16.60
C ALA A 39 16.27 -58.07 17.82
N GLY A 40 16.52 -57.07 18.67
CA GLY A 40 17.30 -57.27 19.90
C GLY A 40 16.54 -57.92 21.06
N ASN A 41 15.21 -57.91 21.03
CA ASN A 41 14.36 -58.26 22.18
C ASN A 41 13.43 -59.46 21.94
N LEU A 42 13.31 -59.95 20.70
CA LEU A 42 12.43 -61.08 20.36
C LEU A 42 12.95 -62.40 20.94
N VAL A 43 12.04 -63.22 21.44
CA VAL A 43 12.36 -64.55 22.02
C VAL A 43 13.09 -65.45 21.01
N LYS A 44 12.75 -65.36 19.72
CA LYS A 44 13.39 -66.13 18.63
C LYS A 44 14.91 -65.90 18.53
N ASP A 45 15.37 -64.70 18.89
CA ASP A 45 16.78 -64.32 18.78
C ASP A 45 17.57 -64.74 20.03
N LYS A 46 16.86 -65.02 21.14
CA LYS A 46 17.42 -65.60 22.38
C LYS A 46 17.59 -67.12 22.34
N TYR A 47 16.78 -67.83 21.56
CA TYR A 47 16.82 -69.29 21.46
C TYR A 47 16.86 -69.72 19.99
N ASN A 48 18.06 -70.01 19.47
CA ASN A 48 18.24 -70.45 18.08
C ASN A 48 18.64 -71.93 18.00
N ALA A 49 18.57 -72.51 16.80
CA ALA A 49 18.92 -73.92 16.60
C ALA A 49 20.40 -74.20 16.88
N GLN A 50 21.29 -73.23 16.65
CA GLN A 50 22.71 -73.36 16.96
C GLN A 50 22.94 -73.55 18.47
N MET A 51 22.23 -72.81 19.33
CA MET A 51 22.35 -72.95 20.79
C MET A 51 21.93 -74.34 21.27
N VAL A 52 20.93 -74.95 20.65
CA VAL A 52 20.51 -76.33 20.96
C VAL A 52 21.60 -77.33 20.57
N VAL A 53 22.29 -77.10 19.44
CA VAL A 53 23.43 -77.91 19.01
C VAL A 53 24.64 -77.71 19.94
N ASP A 54 24.96 -76.47 20.29
CA ASP A 54 26.14 -76.12 21.10
C ASP A 54 26.01 -76.62 22.55
N ARG A 55 24.78 -76.71 23.08
CA ARG A 55 24.49 -77.27 24.41
C ARG A 55 24.10 -78.74 24.37
N ASP A 56 24.39 -79.43 23.28
CA ASP A 56 24.19 -80.87 23.11
C ASP A 56 22.79 -81.37 23.55
N PHE A 57 21.74 -80.68 23.10
CA PHE A 57 20.35 -81.06 23.39
C PHE A 57 19.99 -81.11 24.89
N ASP A 58 20.57 -80.22 25.70
CA ASP A 58 20.25 -80.02 27.11
C ASP A 58 18.73 -80.00 27.36
N ILE A 59 18.25 -80.92 28.22
CA ILE A 59 16.83 -81.14 28.52
C ILE A 59 16.21 -79.89 29.14
N ASP A 60 16.97 -79.12 29.92
CA ASP A 60 16.48 -77.90 30.56
C ASP A 60 16.28 -76.79 29.51
N LEU A 61 17.22 -76.63 28.56
CA LEU A 61 17.08 -75.72 27.43
C LEU A 61 15.87 -76.09 26.54
N LEU A 62 15.69 -77.38 26.25
CA LEU A 62 14.54 -77.85 25.47
C LEU A 62 13.21 -77.58 26.20
N SER A 63 13.19 -77.71 27.54
CA SER A 63 12.03 -77.36 28.37
C SER A 63 11.75 -75.87 28.35
N GLU A 64 12.80 -75.04 28.43
CA GLU A 64 12.72 -73.58 28.40
C GLU A 64 12.15 -73.11 27.06
N ILE A 65 12.69 -73.57 25.93
CA ILE A 65 12.16 -73.27 24.60
C ILE A 65 10.69 -73.70 24.47
N ALA A 66 10.32 -74.89 24.95
CA ALA A 66 8.93 -75.35 24.90
C ALA A 66 8.00 -74.50 25.79
N SER A 67 8.48 -74.01 26.94
CA SER A 67 7.74 -73.17 27.88
C SER A 67 7.40 -71.78 27.32
N VAL A 68 8.22 -71.27 26.39
CA VAL A 68 7.99 -70.01 25.66
C VAL A 68 7.33 -70.25 24.29
N ASN A 69 6.52 -71.31 24.17
CA ASN A 69 5.81 -71.70 22.94
C ASN A 69 6.72 -71.95 21.73
N GLY A 70 7.99 -72.29 21.95
CA GLY A 70 8.87 -72.80 20.90
C GLY A 70 8.59 -74.26 20.57
N GLY A 71 9.01 -74.70 19.39
CA GLY A 71 9.03 -76.10 18.99
C GLY A 71 10.42 -76.50 18.53
N ILE A 72 10.88 -77.68 18.93
CA ILE A 72 12.19 -78.22 18.54
C ILE A 72 12.02 -79.54 17.79
N TYR A 73 12.72 -79.66 16.67
CA TYR A 73 12.74 -80.85 15.82
C TYR A 73 14.17 -81.25 15.54
N PHE A 74 14.36 -82.54 15.33
CA PHE A 74 15.56 -83.11 14.74
C PHE A 74 15.18 -83.85 13.47
N VAL A 75 15.91 -83.60 12.39
CA VAL A 75 15.74 -84.27 11.11
C VAL A 75 17.01 -85.07 10.82
N SER A 76 16.91 -86.39 10.74
CA SER A 76 18.07 -87.25 10.46
C SER A 76 18.53 -87.13 9.00
N GLU A 77 19.71 -87.68 8.68
CA GLU A 77 20.20 -87.77 7.29
C GLU A 77 19.27 -88.56 6.36
N GLU A 78 18.51 -89.51 6.91
CA GLU A 78 17.45 -90.26 6.22
C GLU A 78 16.11 -89.50 6.15
N LEU A 79 16.10 -88.21 6.50
CA LEU A 79 14.95 -87.30 6.49
C LEU A 79 13.78 -87.75 7.39
N GLN A 80 14.07 -88.50 8.44
CA GLN A 80 13.11 -88.81 9.50
C GLN A 80 12.98 -87.62 10.44
N VAL A 81 11.74 -87.21 10.74
CA VAL A 81 11.48 -86.04 11.59
C VAL A 81 11.10 -86.51 12.99
N GLU A 82 11.98 -86.24 13.93
CA GLU A 82 11.73 -86.42 15.34
C GLU A 82 11.31 -85.08 15.97
N HIS A 83 10.10 -85.05 16.52
CA HIS A 83 9.66 -83.91 17.33
C HIS A 83 10.21 -84.09 18.74
N LEU A 84 11.12 -83.21 19.13
CA LEU A 84 11.80 -83.32 20.41
C LEU A 84 10.96 -82.72 21.53
N ARG A 85 10.42 -81.50 21.33
CA ARG A 85 9.60 -80.81 22.34
C ARG A 85 8.82 -79.61 21.79
N GLY A 86 7.81 -79.18 22.53
CA GLY A 86 7.12 -77.91 22.30
C GLY A 86 6.02 -77.98 21.24
N ILE A 87 5.71 -76.85 20.60
CA ILE A 87 4.62 -76.78 19.60
C ILE A 87 4.95 -77.61 18.36
N ASP A 88 3.91 -78.18 17.70
CA ASP A 88 4.01 -78.93 16.44
C ASP A 88 3.18 -78.31 15.29
N PRO A 89 3.74 -77.32 14.55
CA PRO A 89 3.05 -76.70 13.44
C PRO A 89 3.15 -77.50 12.14
N PHE A 90 4.07 -78.47 12.04
CA PHE A 90 4.32 -79.22 10.81
C PHE A 90 3.53 -80.53 10.75
N LYS A 91 3.27 -81.16 11.90
CA LYS A 91 2.52 -82.42 12.06
C LYS A 91 2.99 -83.57 11.15
N THR A 92 4.18 -83.44 10.58
CA THR A 92 4.75 -84.33 9.58
C THR A 92 5.88 -85.12 10.23
N ARG A 93 5.94 -86.43 9.99
CA ARG A 93 6.90 -87.35 10.63
C ARG A 93 8.05 -87.77 9.72
N THR A 94 7.96 -87.49 8.42
CA THR A 94 8.97 -87.84 7.41
C THR A 94 8.98 -86.80 6.29
N PHE A 95 10.16 -86.46 5.78
CA PHE A 95 10.30 -85.68 4.55
C PHE A 95 10.85 -86.56 3.42
N ASP A 96 10.38 -86.34 2.20
CA ASP A 96 11.15 -86.72 1.01
C ASP A 96 12.09 -85.55 0.60
N THR A 97 13.06 -85.83 -0.27
CA THR A 97 14.07 -84.85 -0.69
C THR A 97 13.44 -83.59 -1.31
N GLN A 98 12.32 -83.74 -2.02
CA GLN A 98 11.60 -82.64 -2.65
C GLN A 98 10.87 -81.77 -1.61
N SER A 99 10.20 -82.40 -0.65
CA SER A 99 9.44 -81.79 0.44
C SER A 99 10.37 -81.11 1.45
N TRP A 100 11.55 -81.69 1.72
CA TRP A 100 12.59 -81.07 2.53
C TRP A 100 13.15 -79.79 1.87
N THR A 101 13.49 -79.88 0.58
CA THR A 101 13.98 -78.72 -0.19
C THR A 101 12.93 -77.63 -0.28
N LYS A 102 11.67 -78.02 -0.51
CA LYS A 102 10.52 -77.10 -0.50
C LYS A 102 10.34 -76.46 0.87
N PHE A 103 10.41 -77.24 1.96
CA PHE A 103 10.34 -76.73 3.32
C PHE A 103 11.41 -75.69 3.61
N LEU A 104 12.69 -75.99 3.32
CA LEU A 104 13.79 -75.04 3.51
C LEU A 104 13.61 -73.76 2.68
N THR A 105 13.09 -73.89 1.46
CA THR A 105 12.88 -72.74 0.56
C THR A 105 11.65 -71.91 0.94
N GLU A 106 10.56 -72.54 1.38
CA GLU A 106 9.30 -71.87 1.75
C GLU A 106 9.32 -71.32 3.17
N SER A 107 10.00 -71.98 4.11
CA SER A 107 10.18 -71.51 5.49
C SER A 107 10.89 -70.15 5.58
N GLN A 108 11.68 -69.79 4.57
CA GLN A 108 12.37 -68.50 4.50
C GLN A 108 11.56 -67.40 3.78
N LYS A 109 10.44 -67.73 3.13
CA LYS A 109 9.60 -66.73 2.44
C LYS A 109 8.81 -65.87 3.44
N GLY A 110 8.54 -64.63 3.04
CA GLY A 110 7.56 -63.79 3.73
C GLY A 110 6.17 -64.42 3.69
N GLY A 111 5.36 -64.23 4.74
CA GLY A 111 4.01 -64.80 4.81
C GLY A 111 3.84 -66.02 5.74
N VAL A 112 4.92 -66.64 6.19
CA VAL A 112 4.86 -67.81 7.09
C VAL A 112 4.57 -67.36 8.53
N PRO A 113 3.57 -67.94 9.23
CA PRO A 113 3.18 -67.53 10.59
C PRO A 113 4.12 -68.03 11.70
N TYR A 114 5.29 -68.52 11.32
CA TYR A 114 6.32 -69.06 12.20
C TYR A 114 7.69 -68.53 11.77
N ASN A 115 8.56 -68.25 12.75
CA ASN A 115 9.98 -68.07 12.52
C ASN A 115 10.64 -69.43 12.64
N ILE A 116 11.48 -69.78 11.67
CA ILE A 116 12.11 -71.10 11.57
C ILE A 116 13.62 -70.87 11.50
N ASN A 117 14.35 -71.42 12.47
CA ASN A 117 15.79 -71.41 12.51
C ASN A 117 16.31 -72.85 12.37
N VAL A 118 17.30 -73.06 11.52
CA VAL A 118 17.84 -74.40 11.21
C VAL A 118 19.36 -74.38 11.39
N SER A 119 19.89 -75.38 12.08
CA SER A 119 21.33 -75.64 12.18
C SER A 119 21.63 -77.13 12.03
N TYR A 120 22.86 -77.49 11.64
CA TYR A 120 23.28 -78.89 11.49
C TYR A 120 24.10 -79.34 12.72
N SER A 121 23.74 -80.48 13.29
CA SER A 121 24.47 -81.12 14.38
C SER A 121 25.42 -82.17 13.83
N ASN A 122 26.73 -81.94 13.95
CA ASN A 122 27.75 -82.93 13.61
C ASN A 122 27.74 -84.15 14.55
N LEU A 123 27.31 -83.95 15.80
CA LEU A 123 27.26 -84.99 16.84
C LEU A 123 26.17 -86.03 16.54
N LYS A 124 24.95 -85.58 16.22
CA LYS A 124 23.81 -86.47 15.92
C LYS A 124 23.62 -86.77 14.43
N ARG A 125 24.43 -86.14 13.55
CA ARG A 125 24.33 -86.24 12.08
C ARG A 125 22.91 -85.94 11.58
N GLY A 126 22.51 -84.68 11.66
CA GLY A 126 21.20 -84.23 11.22
C GLY A 126 20.92 -82.76 11.51
N TRP A 127 19.77 -82.25 11.07
CA TRP A 127 19.37 -80.86 11.21
C TRP A 127 18.49 -80.64 12.45
N VAL A 128 18.86 -79.67 13.27
CA VAL A 128 18.04 -79.14 14.35
C VAL A 128 17.22 -77.97 13.84
N ILE A 129 15.93 -78.00 14.10
CA ILE A 129 14.99 -76.93 13.75
C ILE A 129 14.39 -76.39 15.03
N VAL A 130 14.49 -75.08 15.24
CA VAL A 130 13.79 -74.36 16.31
C VAL A 130 12.78 -73.43 15.67
N VAL A 131 11.53 -73.50 16.13
CA VAL A 131 10.43 -72.69 15.59
C VAL A 131 9.71 -71.92 16.67
N PHE A 132 9.31 -70.69 16.35
CA PHE A 132 8.48 -69.85 17.20
C PHE A 132 7.29 -69.27 16.43
N PRO A 133 6.08 -69.23 17.02
CA PRO A 133 4.93 -68.56 16.41
C PRO A 133 5.21 -67.06 16.33
N THR A 134 5.06 -66.48 15.14
CA THR A 134 5.31 -65.04 14.91
C THR A 134 4.00 -64.26 15.04
N SER A 135 3.98 -63.14 15.79
CA SER A 135 2.79 -62.28 15.88
C SER A 135 2.74 -61.15 14.86
N LEU A 136 3.90 -60.57 14.52
CA LEU A 136 3.97 -59.47 13.57
C LEU A 136 5.35 -59.44 12.89
N ARG A 137 5.37 -59.56 11.57
CA ARG A 137 6.55 -59.34 10.71
C ARG A 137 6.17 -58.23 9.74
N ILE A 138 6.88 -57.11 9.75
CA ILE A 138 6.58 -55.97 8.88
C ILE A 138 7.31 -56.16 7.54
N GLU A 139 6.69 -56.92 6.63
CA GLU A 139 7.14 -57.07 5.23
C GLU A 139 5.97 -56.75 4.31
N PHE A 140 5.74 -55.47 3.95
CA PHE A 140 4.62 -55.00 3.10
C PHE A 140 3.21 -55.62 3.35
N GLY A 141 3.01 -56.33 4.47
CA GLY A 141 1.88 -57.18 4.77
C GLY A 141 1.97 -57.72 6.19
N ILE A 142 0.82 -57.77 6.88
CA ILE A 142 0.71 -58.21 8.28
C ILE A 142 0.36 -59.70 8.29
N VAL A 143 1.27 -60.54 8.76
CA VAL A 143 1.04 -61.98 8.95
C VAL A 143 0.63 -62.25 10.39
N ARG A 144 -0.55 -62.86 10.61
CA ARG A 144 -1.07 -63.16 11.94
C ARG A 144 -1.26 -64.67 12.13
N ASN A 145 -0.58 -65.24 13.11
CA ASN A 145 -0.84 -66.61 13.56
C ASN A 145 -2.06 -66.62 14.50
N LEU A 146 -3.19 -67.20 14.07
CA LEU A 146 -4.42 -67.26 14.87
C LEU A 146 -4.45 -68.45 15.85
N ASN A 147 -3.57 -69.44 15.65
CA ASN A 147 -3.59 -70.69 16.42
C ASN A 147 -2.76 -70.62 17.70
N TYR A 148 -1.86 -69.65 17.83
CA TYR A 148 -0.93 -69.53 18.95
C TYR A 148 -0.76 -68.07 19.40
N VAL A 149 -0.65 -67.85 20.72
CA VAL A 149 -0.35 -66.53 21.29
C VAL A 149 1.17 -66.32 21.30
N SER A 150 1.63 -65.25 20.66
CA SER A 150 3.06 -64.90 20.64
C SER A 150 3.54 -64.42 22.00
N VAL A 151 4.78 -64.75 22.35
CA VAL A 151 5.43 -64.24 23.56
C VAL A 151 5.85 -62.76 23.41
N ASP A 152 6.13 -62.31 22.19
CA ASP A 152 6.63 -60.95 21.92
C ASP A 152 5.55 -59.85 21.73
N ARG A 153 4.29 -60.15 22.09
CA ARG A 153 3.14 -59.29 21.76
C ARG A 153 3.28 -57.87 22.34
N GLU A 154 3.66 -57.74 23.60
CA GLU A 154 3.75 -56.44 24.28
C GLU A 154 4.87 -55.56 23.73
N ALA A 155 6.01 -56.15 23.37
CA ALA A 155 7.14 -55.45 22.77
C ALA A 155 6.77 -54.89 21.38
N VAL A 156 6.04 -55.67 20.57
CA VAL A 156 5.56 -55.22 19.25
C VAL A 156 4.58 -54.06 19.36
N TRP A 157 3.58 -54.16 20.23
CA TRP A 157 2.56 -53.11 20.36
C TRP A 157 3.12 -51.81 20.93
N SER A 158 4.04 -51.89 21.90
CA SER A 158 4.68 -50.69 22.47
C SER A 158 5.57 -49.96 21.44
N ALA A 159 6.30 -50.71 20.59
CA ALA A 159 7.08 -50.13 19.49
C ALA A 159 6.18 -49.41 18.46
N ILE A 160 5.07 -50.02 18.06
CA ILE A 160 4.10 -49.40 17.14
C ILE A 160 3.47 -48.15 17.75
N ALA A 161 3.10 -48.19 19.02
CA ALA A 161 2.54 -47.05 19.73
C ALA A 161 3.54 -45.88 19.78
N ALA A 162 4.80 -46.15 20.14
CA ALA A 162 5.86 -45.14 20.16
C ALA A 162 6.10 -44.52 18.77
N ALA A 163 6.15 -45.37 17.73
CA ALA A 163 6.29 -44.93 16.34
C ALA A 163 5.12 -44.02 15.89
N SER A 164 3.90 -44.38 16.25
CA SER A 164 2.69 -43.63 15.91
C SER A 164 2.66 -42.27 16.64
N ILE A 165 3.05 -42.23 17.91
CA ILE A 165 3.16 -40.99 18.69
C ILE A 165 4.22 -40.07 18.09
N ALA A 166 5.40 -40.60 17.74
CA ALA A 166 6.46 -39.83 17.12
C ALA A 166 6.02 -39.20 15.79
N LEU A 167 5.30 -39.97 14.95
CA LEU A 167 4.74 -39.48 13.69
C LEU A 167 3.72 -38.36 13.91
N ILE A 168 2.79 -38.51 14.86
CA ILE A 168 1.78 -37.50 15.19
C ILE A 168 2.45 -36.21 15.67
N LEU A 169 3.44 -36.32 16.57
CA LEU A 169 4.18 -35.16 17.08
C LEU A 169 4.92 -34.44 15.95
N PHE A 170 5.53 -35.18 15.03
CA PHE A 170 6.22 -34.61 13.89
C PHE A 170 5.26 -33.87 12.94
N ILE A 171 4.10 -34.46 12.62
CA ILE A 171 3.08 -33.82 11.80
C ILE A 171 2.55 -32.57 12.48
N SER A 172 2.26 -32.63 13.78
CA SER A 172 1.78 -31.47 14.56
C SER A 172 2.80 -30.33 14.56
N LEU A 173 4.07 -30.63 14.83
CA LEU A 173 5.16 -29.66 14.78
C LEU A 173 5.29 -29.04 13.38
N SER A 174 5.20 -29.85 12.34
CA SER A 174 5.26 -29.40 10.95
C SER A 174 4.13 -28.43 10.60
N VAL A 175 2.90 -28.77 10.97
CA VAL A 175 1.72 -27.90 10.78
C VAL A 175 1.90 -26.59 11.55
N PHE A 176 2.40 -26.66 12.79
CA PHE A 176 2.67 -25.48 13.60
C PHE A 176 3.71 -24.55 12.94
N LEU A 177 4.82 -25.10 12.45
CA LEU A 177 5.86 -24.34 11.75
C LEU A 177 5.34 -23.70 10.46
N LEU A 178 4.58 -24.45 9.65
CA LEU A 178 3.98 -23.94 8.42
C LEU A 178 2.96 -22.82 8.68
N SER A 179 2.15 -22.97 9.73
CA SER A 179 1.20 -21.96 10.18
C SER A 179 1.91 -20.66 10.59
N LYS A 180 2.96 -20.77 11.42
CA LYS A 180 3.77 -19.62 11.83
C LYS A 180 4.41 -18.94 10.63
N PHE A 181 5.01 -19.72 9.73
CA PHE A 181 5.64 -19.21 8.51
C PHE A 181 4.65 -18.45 7.62
N THR A 182 3.48 -19.04 7.33
CA THR A 182 2.42 -18.43 6.51
C THR A 182 1.88 -17.14 7.15
N SER A 183 1.73 -17.14 8.48
CA SER A 183 1.28 -15.98 9.24
C SER A 183 2.22 -14.78 9.10
N TYR A 184 3.53 -15.01 9.23
CA TYR A 184 4.54 -13.96 9.09
C TYR A 184 4.68 -13.48 7.63
N GLN A 185 4.63 -14.39 6.66
CA GLN A 185 4.93 -14.06 5.27
C GLN A 185 3.75 -13.41 4.53
N PHE A 186 2.49 -13.75 4.87
CA PHE A 186 1.31 -13.28 4.12
C PHE A 186 0.24 -12.61 5.00
N ILE A 187 -0.16 -13.24 6.10
CA ILE A 187 -1.34 -12.80 6.87
C ILE A 187 -1.07 -11.45 7.55
N ARG A 188 0.10 -11.29 8.18
CA ARG A 188 0.47 -10.04 8.87
C ARG A 188 0.56 -8.85 7.91
N PRO A 189 1.33 -8.88 6.80
CA PRO A 189 1.37 -7.79 5.83
C PRO A 189 -0.02 -7.42 5.29
N LEU A 190 -0.86 -8.40 4.98
CA LEU A 190 -2.22 -8.16 4.48
C LEU A 190 -3.10 -7.47 5.53
N LYS A 191 -2.99 -7.86 6.81
CA LYS A 191 -3.71 -7.21 7.91
C LYS A 191 -3.27 -5.76 8.10
N THR A 192 -1.97 -5.49 7.98
CA THR A 192 -1.42 -4.12 8.05
C THR A 192 -1.93 -3.26 6.90
N LEU A 193 -1.88 -3.75 5.65
CA LEU A 193 -2.44 -3.02 4.50
C LEU A 193 -3.95 -2.78 4.67
N LYS A 194 -4.69 -3.79 5.14
CA LYS A 194 -6.12 -3.65 5.41
C LYS A 194 -6.41 -2.57 6.45
N SER A 195 -5.66 -2.51 7.55
CA SER A 195 -5.89 -1.45 8.55
C SER A 195 -5.52 -0.08 7.99
N ALA A 196 -4.44 0.03 7.24
CA ALA A 196 -4.02 1.28 6.61
C ALA A 196 -5.08 1.83 5.64
N VAL A 197 -5.68 0.97 4.82
CA VAL A 197 -6.81 1.36 3.94
C VAL A 197 -8.02 1.82 4.76
N SER A 198 -8.31 1.18 5.90
CA SER A 198 -9.39 1.61 6.78
C SER A 198 -9.14 3.01 7.37
N GLN A 199 -7.89 3.29 7.77
CA GLN A 199 -7.50 4.61 8.29
C GLN A 199 -7.71 5.72 7.25
N ILE A 200 -7.31 5.50 6.00
CA ILE A 200 -7.58 6.44 4.90
C ILE A 200 -9.08 6.65 4.69
N LYS A 201 -9.88 5.58 4.72
CA LYS A 201 -11.34 5.66 4.60
C LYS A 201 -11.98 6.48 5.73
N GLU A 202 -11.41 6.44 6.93
CA GLU A 202 -11.85 7.20 8.11
C GLU A 202 -11.36 8.67 8.10
N GLY A 203 -10.53 9.06 7.12
CA GLY A 203 -10.04 10.42 6.94
C GLY A 203 -8.64 10.70 7.49
N HIS A 204 -7.94 9.66 7.99
CA HIS A 204 -6.57 9.77 8.49
C HIS A 204 -5.55 9.65 7.35
N TYR A 205 -5.46 10.70 6.52
CA TYR A 205 -4.63 10.74 5.31
C TYR A 205 -3.12 10.84 5.56
N ASP A 206 -2.73 11.18 6.79
CA ASP A 206 -1.35 11.26 7.28
C ASP A 206 -0.74 9.87 7.57
N HIS A 207 -1.58 8.83 7.67
CA HIS A 207 -1.11 7.48 7.97
C HIS A 207 -0.15 6.95 6.89
N ARG A 208 0.94 6.31 7.31
CA ARG A 208 1.93 5.67 6.44
C ARG A 208 2.17 4.23 6.86
N VAL A 209 2.41 3.39 5.87
CA VAL A 209 2.68 1.97 6.05
C VAL A 209 4.17 1.73 5.96
N GLU A 210 4.75 1.33 7.08
CA GLU A 210 6.09 0.74 7.14
C GLU A 210 5.95 -0.73 7.49
N MET A 211 6.48 -1.60 6.63
CA MET A 211 6.48 -3.03 6.88
C MET A 211 7.74 -3.71 6.40
N SER A 212 8.24 -4.64 7.21
CA SER A 212 9.25 -5.62 6.82
C SER A 212 8.53 -6.85 6.28
N ALA A 213 8.35 -6.90 4.97
CA ALA A 213 7.66 -7.99 4.27
C ALA A 213 8.46 -8.40 3.02
N SER A 214 7.90 -9.31 2.20
CA SER A 214 8.50 -9.57 0.89
C SER A 214 8.47 -8.32 0.04
N LYS A 215 9.37 -8.26 -0.95
CA LYS A 215 9.52 -7.08 -1.82
C LYS A 215 8.17 -6.63 -2.41
N GLU A 216 7.31 -7.56 -2.78
CA GLU A 216 6.00 -7.28 -3.37
C GLU A 216 5.07 -6.53 -2.41
N PHE A 217 5.06 -6.91 -1.14
CA PHE A 217 4.26 -6.21 -0.13
C PHE A 217 4.86 -4.84 0.20
N THR A 218 6.19 -4.73 0.21
CA THR A 218 6.87 -3.44 0.36
C THR A 218 6.59 -2.50 -0.82
N ASP A 219 6.63 -3.01 -2.07
CA ASP A 219 6.28 -2.25 -3.28
C ASP A 219 4.83 -1.74 -3.20
N VAL A 220 3.89 -2.58 -2.74
CA VAL A 220 2.48 -2.18 -2.54
C VAL A 220 2.33 -1.15 -1.42
N ALA A 221 3.08 -1.29 -0.32
CA ALA A 221 3.09 -0.31 0.77
C ALA A 221 3.62 1.05 0.31
N GLU A 222 4.66 1.07 -0.53
CA GLU A 222 5.19 2.31 -1.12
C GLU A 222 4.17 2.98 -2.05
N LEU A 223 3.53 2.21 -2.94
CA LEU A 223 2.45 2.73 -3.79
C LEU A 223 1.28 3.26 -2.96
N PHE A 224 0.92 2.57 -1.87
CA PHE A 224 -0.08 3.05 -0.94
C PHE A 224 0.32 4.39 -0.30
N ASN A 225 1.56 4.53 0.15
CA ASN A 225 2.07 5.76 0.75
C ASN A 225 2.08 6.93 -0.25
N GLN A 226 2.45 6.68 -1.51
CA GLN A 226 2.37 7.69 -2.58
C GLN A 226 0.92 8.13 -2.82
N MET A 227 -0.02 7.19 -2.87
CA MET A 227 -1.45 7.48 -2.99
C MET A 227 -1.95 8.29 -1.78
N ALA A 228 -1.59 7.89 -0.55
CA ALA A 228 -1.99 8.59 0.67
C ALA A 228 -1.50 10.05 0.66
N ALA A 229 -0.25 10.29 0.28
CA ALA A 229 0.32 11.64 0.15
C ALA A 229 -0.41 12.48 -0.93
N GLN A 230 -0.78 11.88 -2.06
CA GLN A 230 -1.57 12.57 -3.09
C GLN A 230 -2.97 12.93 -2.61
N VAL A 231 -3.64 12.03 -1.89
CA VAL A 231 -4.97 12.27 -1.31
C VAL A 231 -4.89 13.37 -0.25
N GLU A 232 -3.92 13.30 0.65
CA GLU A 232 -3.67 14.32 1.67
C GLU A 232 -3.46 15.71 1.05
N SER A 233 -2.58 15.82 0.05
CA SER A 233 -2.32 17.08 -0.64
C SER A 233 -3.58 17.64 -1.33
N LYS A 234 -4.36 16.78 -1.98
CA LYS A 234 -5.64 17.18 -2.61
C LYS A 234 -6.65 17.64 -1.56
N GLN A 235 -6.76 16.93 -0.44
CA GLN A 235 -7.65 17.30 0.66
C GLN A 235 -7.28 18.66 1.25
N GLN A 236 -5.98 18.91 1.46
CA GLN A 236 -5.50 20.19 1.98
C GLN A 236 -5.78 21.36 1.02
N LYS A 237 -5.61 21.12 -0.29
CA LYS A 237 -5.99 22.09 -1.33
C LYS A 237 -7.49 22.36 -1.37
N LEU A 238 -8.32 21.33 -1.18
CA LEU A 238 -9.78 21.49 -1.11
C LEU A 238 -10.20 22.28 0.13
N ILE A 239 -9.66 21.95 1.30
CA ILE A 239 -9.96 22.66 2.56
C ILE A 239 -9.57 24.13 2.46
N SER A 240 -8.35 24.43 2.00
CA SER A 240 -7.90 25.81 1.81
C SER A 240 -8.74 26.56 0.78
N SER A 241 -9.12 25.91 -0.32
CA SER A 241 -10.03 26.50 -1.32
C SER A 241 -11.42 26.79 -0.74
N GLU A 242 -12.00 25.89 0.06
CA GLU A 242 -13.29 26.12 0.70
C GLU A 242 -13.21 27.25 1.74
N GLN A 243 -12.14 27.32 2.52
CA GLN A 243 -11.90 28.42 3.46
C GLN A 243 -11.80 29.76 2.73
N HIS A 244 -11.03 29.82 1.64
CA HIS A 244 -10.94 31.03 0.82
C HIS A 244 -12.28 31.41 0.18
N ARG A 245 -13.09 30.43 -0.24
CA ARG A 245 -14.43 30.66 -0.80
C ARG A 245 -15.40 31.21 0.26
N GLN A 246 -15.38 30.64 1.48
CA GLN A 246 -16.19 31.13 2.59
C GLN A 246 -15.79 32.55 2.99
N GLN A 247 -14.50 32.82 3.11
CA GLN A 247 -13.97 34.15 3.42
C GLN A 247 -14.41 35.17 2.38
N LEU A 248 -14.26 34.85 1.08
CA LEU A 248 -14.74 35.68 -0.03
C LEU A 248 -16.21 36.08 0.12
N ILE A 249 -17.09 35.12 0.44
CA ILE A 249 -18.53 35.40 0.58
C ILE A 249 -18.81 36.35 1.75
N LEU A 250 -18.11 36.16 2.87
CA LEU A 250 -18.23 37.04 4.04
C LEU A 250 -17.79 38.47 3.71
N ASP A 251 -16.66 38.60 3.01
CA ASP A 251 -16.07 39.89 2.66
C ASP A 251 -16.95 40.66 1.67
N ILE A 252 -17.43 39.99 0.60
CA ILE A 252 -18.39 40.59 -0.35
C ILE A 252 -19.65 41.07 0.37
N SER A 253 -20.15 40.27 1.33
CA SER A 253 -21.34 40.62 2.08
C SER A 253 -21.12 41.87 2.92
N HIS A 254 -19.93 42.07 3.48
CA HIS A 254 -19.56 43.27 4.22
C HIS A 254 -19.47 44.50 3.29
N ASP A 255 -18.75 44.36 2.18
CA ASP A 255 -18.49 45.46 1.25
C ASP A 255 -19.73 45.92 0.47
N LEU A 256 -20.70 45.02 0.24
CA LEU A 256 -22.00 45.39 -0.30
C LEU A 256 -22.93 45.99 0.75
N ARG A 257 -22.83 45.58 2.02
CA ARG A 257 -23.67 46.12 3.09
C ARG A 257 -23.43 47.62 3.27
N ASN A 258 -22.18 48.07 3.21
CA ASN A 258 -21.84 49.48 3.42
C ASN A 258 -22.53 50.45 2.42
N PRO A 259 -22.38 50.31 1.09
CA PRO A 259 -23.09 51.18 0.14
C PRO A 259 -24.61 51.02 0.23
N LEU A 260 -25.12 49.80 0.46
CA LEU A 260 -26.56 49.59 0.64
C LEU A 260 -27.11 50.32 1.87
N SER A 261 -26.40 50.33 2.99
CA SER A 261 -26.77 51.09 4.18
C SER A 261 -26.86 52.59 3.91
N VAL A 262 -25.91 53.14 3.15
CA VAL A 262 -25.94 54.57 2.77
C VAL A 262 -27.10 54.88 1.83
N ILE A 263 -27.35 54.02 0.83
CA ILE A 263 -28.48 54.17 -0.10
C ILE A 263 -29.81 54.15 0.66
N LEU A 264 -30.01 53.17 1.55
CA LEU A 264 -31.24 53.05 2.35
C LEU A 264 -31.41 54.23 3.33
N GLY A 265 -30.32 54.68 3.95
CA GLY A 265 -30.32 55.85 4.84
C GLY A 265 -30.71 57.13 4.09
N CYS A 266 -30.03 57.43 2.99
CA CYS A 266 -30.32 58.61 2.16
C CYS A 266 -31.73 58.55 1.55
N SER A 267 -32.16 57.36 1.10
CA SER A 267 -33.53 57.16 0.57
C SER A 267 -34.59 57.39 1.64
N SER A 268 -34.31 57.03 2.89
CA SER A 268 -35.20 57.31 4.02
C SER A 268 -35.25 58.80 4.35
N LEU A 269 -34.09 59.48 4.32
CA LEU A 269 -34.00 60.92 4.53
C LEU A 269 -34.74 61.71 3.45
N LEU A 270 -34.67 61.28 2.17
CA LEU A 270 -35.38 61.88 1.04
C LEU A 270 -36.90 61.89 1.17
N LYS A 271 -37.47 61.07 2.06
CA LYS A 271 -38.93 61.03 2.32
C LYS A 271 -39.39 62.09 3.32
N SER A 272 -38.47 62.84 3.92
CA SER A 272 -38.79 63.87 4.92
C SER A 272 -39.41 65.12 4.27
N PRO A 273 -40.54 65.65 4.79
CA PRO A 273 -41.25 66.79 4.19
C PRO A 273 -40.53 68.14 4.33
N GLU A 274 -39.46 68.22 5.13
CA GLU A 274 -38.75 69.47 5.48
C GLU A 274 -37.41 69.65 4.73
N LEU A 275 -37.19 68.94 3.62
CA LEU A 275 -35.91 69.00 2.89
C LEU A 275 -35.76 70.25 2.03
N THR A 276 -34.56 70.84 2.06
CA THR A 276 -34.17 71.83 1.06
C THR A 276 -33.79 71.16 -0.27
N SER A 277 -33.88 71.90 -1.38
CA SER A 277 -33.46 71.40 -2.70
C SER A 277 -31.99 70.96 -2.73
N GLU A 278 -31.12 71.65 -1.99
CA GLU A 278 -29.70 71.30 -1.87
C GLU A 278 -29.49 69.98 -1.13
N GLN A 279 -30.21 69.76 -0.02
CA GLN A 279 -30.17 68.49 0.72
C GLN A 279 -30.70 67.33 -0.12
N SER A 280 -31.80 67.56 -0.86
CA SER A 280 -32.37 66.57 -1.78
C SER A 280 -31.37 66.16 -2.86
N PHE A 281 -30.73 67.15 -3.52
CA PHE A 281 -29.70 66.88 -4.53
C PHE A 281 -28.49 66.14 -3.95
N LYS A 282 -28.05 66.52 -2.75
CA LYS A 282 -26.94 65.85 -2.05
C LYS A 282 -27.26 64.38 -1.75
N TYR A 283 -28.44 64.07 -1.21
CA TYR A 283 -28.83 62.69 -0.91
C TYR A 283 -29.05 61.86 -2.18
N ALA A 284 -29.64 62.45 -3.23
CA ALA A 284 -29.75 61.80 -4.54
C ALA A 284 -28.38 61.45 -5.12
N SER A 285 -27.43 62.39 -5.06
CA SER A 285 -26.04 62.17 -5.50
C SER A 285 -25.34 61.09 -4.69
N MET A 286 -25.56 61.04 -3.37
CA MET A 286 -25.03 59.95 -2.53
C MET A 286 -25.61 58.58 -2.91
N ILE A 287 -26.92 58.50 -3.19
CA ILE A 287 -27.56 57.26 -3.64
C ILE A 287 -26.96 56.80 -4.97
N GLU A 288 -26.82 57.71 -5.93
CA GLU A 288 -26.22 57.41 -7.25
C GLU A 288 -24.79 56.90 -7.10
N ASN A 289 -23.94 57.63 -6.38
CA ASN A 289 -22.53 57.27 -6.20
C ASN A 289 -22.36 55.91 -5.50
N HIS A 290 -23.12 55.66 -4.43
CA HIS A 290 -23.07 54.37 -3.74
C HIS A 290 -23.70 53.24 -4.56
N GLY A 291 -24.71 53.52 -5.38
CA GLY A 291 -25.29 52.55 -6.32
C GLY A 291 -24.32 52.14 -7.41
N LEU A 292 -23.61 53.11 -8.00
CA LEU A 292 -22.54 52.85 -8.96
C LEU A 292 -21.39 52.06 -8.33
N ARG A 293 -21.01 52.38 -7.10
CA ARG A 293 -19.99 51.62 -6.35
C ARG A 293 -20.42 50.17 -6.10
N ALA A 294 -21.66 49.94 -5.71
CA ALA A 294 -22.18 48.58 -5.51
C ALA A 294 -22.20 47.79 -6.83
N LYS A 295 -22.56 48.45 -7.95
CA LYS A 295 -22.50 47.85 -9.28
C LYS A 295 -21.07 47.43 -9.65
N ASP A 296 -20.10 48.33 -9.49
CA ASP A 296 -18.69 48.05 -9.77
C ASP A 296 -18.16 46.85 -8.96
N LEU A 297 -18.53 46.75 -7.68
CA LEU A 297 -18.21 45.58 -6.85
C LEU A 297 -18.78 44.28 -7.40
N ILE A 298 -20.03 44.29 -7.85
CA ILE A 298 -20.69 43.11 -8.44
C ILE A 298 -20.02 42.73 -9.77
N ASP A 299 -19.72 43.71 -10.62
CA ASP A 299 -19.06 43.49 -11.90
C ASP A 299 -17.64 42.91 -11.70
N GLN A 300 -16.86 43.45 -10.75
CA GLN A 300 -15.55 42.93 -10.37
C GLN A 300 -15.63 41.49 -9.83
N LEU A 301 -16.65 41.17 -9.04
CA LEU A 301 -16.88 39.81 -8.55
C LEU A 301 -17.17 38.84 -9.71
N PHE A 302 -17.98 39.26 -10.67
CA PHE A 302 -18.30 38.45 -11.84
C PHE A 302 -17.06 38.22 -12.72
N ASP A 303 -16.27 39.27 -12.93
CA ASP A 303 -15.00 39.18 -13.67
C ASP A 303 -14.03 38.19 -13.01
N LEU A 304 -13.88 38.29 -11.69
CA LEU A 304 -13.04 37.37 -10.93
C LEU A 304 -13.55 35.93 -10.98
N SER A 305 -14.87 35.73 -10.87
CA SER A 305 -15.49 34.41 -11.00
C SER A 305 -15.26 33.80 -12.38
N ARG A 306 -15.33 34.62 -13.45
CA ARG A 306 -15.04 34.19 -14.81
C ARG A 306 -13.57 33.79 -14.97
N LEU A 307 -12.63 34.61 -14.50
CA LEU A 307 -11.19 34.33 -14.58
C LEU A 307 -10.78 33.08 -13.79
N GLN A 308 -11.53 32.71 -12.74
CA GLN A 308 -11.27 31.53 -11.93
C GLN A 308 -11.96 30.25 -12.43
N SER A 309 -12.79 30.35 -13.46
CA SER A 309 -13.47 29.19 -14.03
C SER A 309 -12.47 28.26 -14.71
N VAL A 310 -12.63 26.95 -14.51
CA VAL A 310 -11.81 25.91 -15.17
C VAL A 310 -11.94 25.99 -16.71
N ASP A 311 -13.12 26.41 -17.18
CA ASP A 311 -13.43 26.54 -18.61
C ASP A 311 -13.06 27.90 -19.20
N PHE A 312 -12.44 28.79 -18.41
CA PHE A 312 -12.02 30.10 -18.90
C PHE A 312 -10.98 29.95 -20.02
N ARG A 313 -11.20 30.69 -21.10
CA ARG A 313 -10.30 30.81 -22.25
C ARG A 313 -10.30 32.27 -22.68
N LEU A 314 -9.11 32.78 -22.96
CA LEU A 314 -8.95 34.11 -23.54
C LEU A 314 -9.44 34.11 -24.99
N SER A 315 -10.09 35.19 -25.39
CA SER A 315 -10.44 35.48 -26.77
C SER A 315 -9.30 36.28 -27.41
N LEU A 316 -8.21 35.59 -27.74
CA LEU A 316 -7.01 36.23 -28.27
C LEU A 316 -7.23 36.76 -29.70
N THR A 317 -6.79 38.00 -29.94
CA THR A 317 -6.75 38.64 -31.25
C THR A 317 -5.39 39.27 -31.50
N GLU A 318 -4.94 39.31 -32.76
CA GLU A 318 -3.70 39.99 -33.12
C GLU A 318 -3.91 41.51 -33.07
N VAL A 319 -3.15 42.18 -32.21
CA VAL A 319 -3.26 43.61 -31.94
C VAL A 319 -1.89 44.24 -32.06
N GLU A 320 -1.83 45.42 -32.69
CA GLU A 320 -0.67 46.31 -32.63
C GLU A 320 -0.71 46.99 -31.25
N VAL A 321 0.11 46.48 -30.31
CA VAL A 321 -0.10 46.70 -28.89
C VAL A 321 0.29 48.09 -28.41
N PHE A 322 1.27 48.74 -29.06
CA PHE A 322 1.69 50.09 -28.71
C PHE A 322 0.66 51.13 -29.14
N GLU A 323 0.12 51.04 -30.37
CA GLU A 323 -0.96 51.91 -30.85
C GLU A 323 -2.26 51.68 -30.07
N TRP A 324 -2.56 50.42 -29.73
CA TRP A 324 -3.69 50.11 -28.86
C TRP A 324 -3.54 50.79 -27.48
N LEU A 325 -2.37 50.66 -26.85
CA LEU A 325 -2.12 51.27 -25.55
C LEU A 325 -2.18 52.80 -25.64
N ARG A 326 -1.59 53.43 -26.67
CA ARG A 326 -1.71 54.88 -26.90
C ARG A 326 -3.16 55.33 -26.94
N LYS A 327 -4.00 54.66 -27.74
CA LYS A 327 -5.45 54.96 -27.85
C LYS A 327 -6.15 54.79 -26.52
N ARG A 328 -5.84 53.71 -25.78
CA ARG A 328 -6.42 53.44 -24.46
C ARG A 328 -6.07 54.54 -23.46
N ILE A 329 -4.80 54.95 -23.38
CA ILE A 329 -4.36 56.03 -22.48
C ILE A 329 -4.94 57.38 -22.90
N ALA A 330 -5.09 57.66 -24.20
CA ALA A 330 -5.72 58.89 -24.68
C ALA A 330 -7.16 59.07 -24.14
N THR A 331 -7.90 57.98 -23.89
CA THR A 331 -9.22 58.06 -23.25
C THR A 331 -9.20 58.49 -21.78
N GLN A 332 -8.04 58.41 -21.11
CA GLN A 332 -7.88 58.75 -19.69
C GLN A 332 -7.33 60.16 -19.47
N ILE A 333 -6.81 60.82 -20.51
CA ILE A 333 -6.24 62.17 -20.42
C ILE A 333 -7.22 63.16 -19.77
N GLY A 334 -8.49 63.15 -20.18
CA GLY A 334 -9.50 64.03 -19.60
C GLY A 334 -9.75 63.79 -18.11
N VAL A 335 -9.60 62.55 -17.65
CA VAL A 335 -9.72 62.20 -16.22
C VAL A 335 -8.51 62.70 -15.44
N PHE A 336 -7.31 62.55 -16.00
CA PHE A 336 -6.07 63.07 -15.40
C PHE A 336 -6.14 64.59 -15.24
N GLU A 337 -6.50 65.30 -16.31
CA GLU A 337 -6.57 66.77 -16.31
C GLU A 337 -7.66 67.30 -15.36
N GLN A 338 -8.86 66.69 -15.36
CA GLN A 338 -9.94 67.09 -14.44
C GLN A 338 -9.61 66.79 -12.97
N GLY A 339 -8.84 65.73 -12.72
CA GLY A 339 -8.36 65.36 -11.39
C GLY A 339 -7.15 66.15 -10.91
N GLY A 340 -6.53 66.98 -11.76
CA GLY A 340 -5.31 67.73 -11.42
C GLY A 340 -4.05 66.86 -11.36
N TYR A 341 -4.03 65.76 -12.11
CA TYR A 341 -2.90 64.84 -12.21
C TYR A 341 -2.03 65.21 -13.42
N ASP A 342 -0.71 65.28 -13.22
CA ASP A 342 0.25 65.37 -14.32
C ASP A 342 0.49 63.97 -14.90
N TYR A 343 0.80 63.88 -16.19
CA TYR A 343 1.05 62.59 -16.85
C TYR A 343 2.20 62.64 -17.86
N GLN A 344 2.91 61.52 -17.99
CA GLN A 344 3.95 61.31 -19.00
C GLN A 344 3.74 59.95 -19.66
N VAL A 345 3.70 59.93 -20.99
CA VAL A 345 3.47 58.71 -21.78
C VAL A 345 4.67 58.47 -22.68
N LEU A 346 5.39 57.38 -22.42
CA LEU A 346 6.60 56.97 -23.12
C LEU A 346 6.39 55.57 -23.71
N ILE A 347 5.68 55.50 -24.83
CA ILE A 347 5.39 54.25 -25.53
C ILE A 347 6.29 54.15 -26.76
N SER A 348 6.93 53.00 -26.97
CA SER A 348 7.83 52.77 -28.11
C SER A 348 7.13 53.04 -29.45
N GLU A 349 7.81 53.77 -30.34
CA GLU A 349 7.37 54.06 -31.72
C GLU A 349 7.55 52.89 -32.68
N GLU A 350 8.13 51.78 -32.22
CA GLU A 350 8.23 50.55 -32.99
C GLU A 350 6.85 49.92 -33.22
N ARG A 351 6.78 48.97 -34.15
CA ARG A 351 5.58 48.19 -34.40
C ARG A 351 5.69 46.84 -33.71
N LEU A 352 4.75 46.54 -32.80
CA LEU A 352 4.71 45.26 -32.08
C LEU A 352 3.33 44.64 -32.19
N ILE A 353 3.25 43.43 -32.76
CA ILE A 353 2.01 42.67 -32.86
C ILE A 353 2.06 41.50 -31.86
N LYS A 354 1.04 41.41 -30.99
CA LYS A 354 0.87 40.31 -30.05
C LYS A 354 -0.55 39.78 -30.11
N SER A 355 -0.73 38.50 -29.75
CA SER A 355 -2.03 37.86 -29.64
C SER A 355 -2.55 38.02 -28.21
N VAL A 356 -3.53 38.89 -28.01
CA VAL A 356 -4.00 39.31 -26.69
C VAL A 356 -5.53 39.40 -26.62
N ASP A 357 -6.10 39.27 -25.43
CA ASP A 357 -7.51 39.56 -25.19
C ASP A 357 -7.66 41.02 -24.75
N VAL A 358 -8.13 41.86 -25.69
CA VAL A 358 -8.27 43.30 -25.50
C VAL A 358 -9.15 43.63 -24.30
N PHE A 359 -10.25 42.91 -24.09
CA PHE A 359 -11.19 43.20 -23.00
C PHE A 359 -10.52 43.07 -21.64
N TRP A 360 -9.74 42.00 -21.45
CA TRP A 360 -9.05 41.76 -20.18
C TRP A 360 -7.87 42.71 -19.98
N LEU A 361 -7.14 43.07 -21.04
CA LEU A 361 -6.08 44.07 -20.92
C LEU A 361 -6.62 45.46 -20.61
N GLU A 362 -7.77 45.86 -21.18
CA GLU A 362 -8.43 47.11 -20.78
C GLU A 362 -8.77 47.13 -19.29
N ARG A 363 -9.24 46.00 -18.75
CA ARG A 363 -9.50 45.84 -17.31
C ARG A 363 -8.23 45.93 -16.47
N VAL A 364 -7.12 45.34 -16.91
CA VAL A 364 -5.82 45.45 -16.26
C VAL A 364 -5.40 46.92 -16.16
N ILE A 365 -5.37 47.62 -17.30
CA ILE A 365 -4.94 49.03 -17.35
C ILE A 365 -5.85 49.91 -16.49
N PHE A 366 -7.17 49.72 -16.58
CA PHE A 366 -8.13 50.46 -15.76
C PHE A 366 -7.90 50.24 -14.26
N ASN A 367 -7.78 48.99 -13.81
CA ASN A 367 -7.61 48.67 -12.39
C ASN A 367 -6.30 49.24 -11.82
N LEU A 368 -5.23 49.27 -12.60
CA LEU A 368 -3.95 49.84 -12.15
C LEU A 368 -4.01 51.37 -12.06
N LEU A 369 -4.55 52.05 -13.08
CA LEU A 369 -4.71 53.50 -13.07
C LEU A 369 -5.69 53.98 -11.98
N ASP A 370 -6.83 53.30 -11.83
CA ASP A 370 -7.82 53.60 -10.79
C ASP A 370 -7.21 53.42 -9.40
N ASN A 371 -6.38 52.39 -9.19
CA ASN A 371 -5.65 52.22 -7.93
C ASN A 371 -4.68 53.39 -7.68
N THR A 372 -3.85 53.74 -8.66
CA THR A 372 -2.92 54.87 -8.57
C THR A 372 -3.64 56.17 -8.19
N MET A 373 -4.80 56.45 -8.79
CA MET A 373 -5.57 57.67 -8.51
C MET A 373 -6.31 57.65 -7.17
N ARG A 374 -6.81 56.48 -6.72
CA ARG A 374 -7.56 56.37 -5.46
C ARG A 374 -6.67 56.45 -4.21
N HIS A 375 -5.44 55.99 -4.31
CA HIS A 375 -4.52 55.91 -3.17
C HIS A 375 -3.56 57.09 -3.05
N ASN A 376 -3.61 58.01 -4.01
CA ASN A 376 -2.80 59.22 -4.03
C ASN A 376 -3.66 60.47 -4.19
N HIS A 377 -3.13 61.61 -3.77
CA HIS A 377 -3.77 62.91 -3.94
C HIS A 377 -2.88 63.82 -4.81
N PRO A 378 -3.47 64.68 -5.65
CA PRO A 378 -2.72 65.69 -6.38
C PRO A 378 -1.93 66.63 -5.44
N PRO A 379 -0.76 67.15 -5.86
CA PRO A 379 -0.10 66.92 -7.15
C PRO A 379 0.53 65.52 -7.22
N LEU A 380 0.37 64.85 -8.37
CA LEU A 380 0.89 63.49 -8.64
C LEU A 380 1.17 63.37 -10.14
N THR A 381 2.31 62.79 -10.47
CA THR A 381 2.74 62.50 -11.84
C THR A 381 2.59 61.02 -12.15
N ILE A 382 1.72 60.68 -13.09
CA ILE A 382 1.52 59.31 -13.58
C ILE A 382 2.40 59.10 -14.82
N MET A 383 3.34 58.17 -14.74
CA MET A 383 4.24 57.81 -15.84
C MET A 383 3.87 56.45 -16.41
N ILE A 384 3.58 56.41 -17.71
CA ILE A 384 3.19 55.18 -18.42
C ILE A 384 4.25 54.90 -19.48
N GLU A 385 4.96 53.79 -19.32
CA GLU A 385 6.01 53.36 -20.23
C GLU A 385 5.63 52.03 -20.87
N SER A 386 5.94 51.84 -22.15
CA SER A 386 5.79 50.54 -22.78
C SER A 386 6.81 50.31 -23.88
N TYR A 387 7.46 49.17 -23.81
CA TYR A 387 8.56 48.79 -24.70
C TYR A 387 8.62 47.27 -24.86
N GLN A 388 9.44 46.83 -25.82
CA GLN A 388 9.77 45.41 -25.98
C GLN A 388 11.08 45.13 -25.25
N ASP A 389 11.08 44.08 -24.43
CA ASP A 389 12.27 43.55 -23.77
C ASP A 389 12.44 42.09 -24.14
N GLU A 390 13.47 41.80 -24.95
CA GLU A 390 13.66 40.50 -25.61
C GLU A 390 12.38 40.05 -26.36
N ASN A 391 11.70 39.02 -25.86
CA ASN A 391 10.45 38.51 -26.43
C ASN A 391 9.20 39.00 -25.68
N ALA A 392 9.35 39.73 -24.57
CA ALA A 392 8.24 40.19 -23.77
C ALA A 392 7.79 41.61 -24.16
N TRP A 393 6.48 41.82 -24.19
CA TRP A 393 5.90 43.15 -24.17
C TRP A 393 5.80 43.64 -22.72
N VAL A 394 6.43 44.77 -22.42
CA VAL A 394 6.49 45.35 -21.08
C VAL A 394 5.62 46.60 -21.01
N ILE A 395 4.84 46.71 -19.93
CA ILE A 395 4.05 47.90 -19.59
C ILE A 395 4.38 48.28 -18.15
N CYS A 396 4.82 49.52 -17.94
CA CYS A 396 5.08 50.07 -16.62
C CYS A 396 4.09 51.22 -16.36
N ILE A 397 3.37 51.17 -15.24
CA ILE A 397 2.56 52.27 -14.73
C ILE A 397 3.18 52.69 -13.40
N SER A 398 3.75 53.88 -13.37
CA SER A 398 4.47 54.42 -12.23
C SER A 398 3.83 55.70 -11.71
N ASP A 399 3.95 55.93 -10.41
CA ASP A 399 3.57 57.19 -9.76
C ASP A 399 4.70 57.72 -8.86
N ASP A 400 4.59 58.98 -8.44
CA ASP A 400 5.46 59.64 -7.46
C ASP A 400 4.75 59.91 -6.12
N GLY A 401 3.77 59.07 -5.80
CA GLY A 401 2.91 59.20 -4.63
C GLY A 401 3.48 58.56 -3.36
N ILE A 402 2.61 58.04 -2.48
CA ILE A 402 3.02 57.53 -1.16
C ILE A 402 3.79 56.20 -1.22
N GLY A 403 3.73 55.49 -2.35
CA GLY A 403 4.27 54.14 -2.50
C GLY A 403 3.48 53.09 -1.72
N VAL A 404 4.04 51.89 -1.61
CA VAL A 404 3.41 50.76 -0.93
C VAL A 404 4.26 50.37 0.28
N ASP A 405 3.64 49.99 1.39
CA ASP A 405 4.39 49.42 2.52
C ASP A 405 5.19 48.19 2.07
N PRO A 406 6.51 48.10 2.34
CA PRO A 406 7.32 46.93 1.99
C PRO A 406 6.74 45.60 2.45
N GLU A 407 6.07 45.55 3.60
CA GLU A 407 5.43 44.32 4.11
C GLU A 407 4.22 43.88 3.26
N MET A 408 3.60 44.83 2.55
CA MET A 408 2.44 44.57 1.69
C MET A 408 2.82 44.21 0.25
N LEU A 409 4.06 44.44 -0.19
CA LEU A 409 4.46 44.26 -1.60
C LEU A 409 4.28 42.82 -2.11
N GLU A 410 4.61 41.81 -1.28
CA GLU A 410 4.46 40.41 -1.67
C GLU A 410 2.99 39.99 -1.87
N GLY A 411 2.08 40.59 -1.08
CA GLY A 411 0.66 40.28 -1.06
C GLY A 411 -0.24 41.30 -1.76
N ILE A 412 0.29 42.37 -2.38
CA ILE A 412 -0.53 43.49 -2.87
C ILE A 412 -1.55 43.08 -3.95
N PHE A 413 -1.24 42.03 -4.70
CA PHE A 413 -2.15 41.45 -5.70
C PHE A 413 -3.02 40.32 -5.15
N ASP A 414 -2.78 39.94 -3.90
CA ASP A 414 -3.70 39.09 -3.18
C ASP A 414 -4.90 39.94 -2.75
N ARG A 415 -6.03 39.29 -2.53
CA ARG A 415 -7.27 40.01 -2.28
C ARG A 415 -7.16 40.80 -0.97
N TYR A 416 -7.73 42.01 -0.97
CA TYR A 416 -7.96 42.85 0.21
C TYR A 416 -6.75 43.53 0.86
N VAL A 417 -5.59 43.61 0.22
CA VAL A 417 -4.53 44.55 0.64
C VAL A 417 -4.94 45.98 0.25
N SER A 418 -5.81 46.62 1.05
CA SER A 418 -6.18 48.03 0.91
C SER A 418 -6.34 48.68 2.28
N PRO A 419 -5.43 49.59 2.70
CA PRO A 419 -5.49 50.27 3.99
C PRO A 419 -6.70 51.19 4.19
N SER A 420 -7.42 51.54 3.11
CA SER A 420 -8.36 52.68 3.07
C SER A 420 -9.70 52.37 2.37
N GLY A 421 -10.13 51.10 2.36
CA GLY A 421 -11.52 50.75 2.07
C GLY A 421 -11.89 50.60 0.60
N GLY A 422 -10.97 50.16 -0.26
CA GLY A 422 -11.29 49.61 -1.60
C GLY A 422 -11.67 48.13 -1.53
N SER A 423 -12.27 47.58 -2.60
CA SER A 423 -12.66 46.15 -2.66
C SER A 423 -11.47 45.18 -2.62
N GLY A 424 -10.27 45.67 -2.92
CA GLY A 424 -9.07 44.84 -3.10
C GLY A 424 -9.18 43.83 -4.26
N LEU A 425 -10.25 43.86 -5.07
CA LEU A 425 -10.47 42.94 -6.18
C LEU A 425 -9.75 43.41 -7.46
N GLY A 426 -9.58 44.72 -7.64
CA GLY A 426 -9.01 45.29 -8.87
C GLY A 426 -7.61 44.76 -9.21
N LEU A 427 -6.68 44.81 -8.26
CA LEU A 427 -5.33 44.27 -8.44
C LEU A 427 -5.31 42.74 -8.62
N ALA A 428 -6.18 42.02 -7.90
CA ALA A 428 -6.32 40.58 -8.04
C ALA A 428 -6.84 40.18 -9.43
N ILE A 429 -7.81 40.94 -9.99
CA ILE A 429 -8.30 40.78 -11.36
C ILE A 429 -7.16 41.08 -12.35
N ALA A 430 -6.40 42.15 -12.13
CA ALA A 430 -5.27 42.48 -12.99
C ALA A 430 -4.22 41.35 -13.03
N LYS A 431 -3.84 40.82 -11.87
CA LYS A 431 -2.93 39.66 -11.77
C LYS A 431 -3.49 38.43 -12.49
N LYS A 432 -4.76 38.07 -12.25
CA LYS A 432 -5.37 36.90 -12.88
C LYS A 432 -5.49 37.03 -14.39
N ALA A 433 -5.83 38.22 -14.89
CA ALA A 433 -5.88 38.51 -16.32
C ALA A 433 -4.50 38.41 -16.97
N VAL A 434 -3.45 38.98 -16.35
CA VAL A 434 -2.06 38.89 -16.83
C VAL A 434 -1.55 37.44 -16.80
N GLU A 435 -1.78 36.71 -15.71
CA GLU A 435 -1.44 35.28 -15.59
C GLU A 435 -2.15 34.43 -16.65
N ALA A 436 -3.42 34.74 -16.97
CA ALA A 436 -4.16 34.03 -18.02
C ALA A 436 -3.55 34.24 -19.41
N HIS A 437 -2.89 35.38 -19.65
CA HIS A 437 -2.12 35.63 -20.88
C HIS A 437 -0.73 34.97 -20.87
N GLY A 438 -0.38 34.23 -19.80
CA GLY A 438 0.95 33.65 -19.63
C GLY A 438 2.02 34.65 -19.20
N GLY A 439 1.62 35.85 -18.75
CA GLY A 439 2.52 36.90 -18.30
C GLY A 439 2.72 36.94 -16.79
N SER A 440 3.43 37.97 -16.33
CA SER A 440 3.67 38.27 -14.92
C SER A 440 3.40 39.74 -14.61
N ILE A 441 2.90 40.03 -13.41
CA ILE A 441 2.76 41.39 -12.89
C ILE A 441 3.48 41.50 -11.54
N ARG A 442 4.15 42.62 -11.28
CA ARG A 442 4.79 42.92 -9.99
C ARG A 442 4.65 44.41 -9.64
N CYS A 443 4.78 44.72 -8.35
CA CYS A 443 4.82 46.08 -7.83
C CYS A 443 6.18 46.32 -7.18
N ILE A 444 6.80 47.47 -7.47
CA ILE A 444 8.11 47.85 -6.98
C ILE A 444 8.04 49.29 -6.45
N ASN A 445 8.52 49.53 -5.24
CA ASN A 445 8.66 50.90 -4.73
C ASN A 445 9.80 51.64 -5.45
N ARG A 446 9.60 52.91 -5.73
CA ARG A 446 10.61 53.77 -6.36
C ARG A 446 11.48 54.43 -5.30
N GLU A 447 12.74 54.72 -5.65
CA GLU A 447 13.70 55.38 -4.74
C GLU A 447 13.25 56.79 -4.32
N LYS A 448 12.46 57.48 -5.17
CA LYS A 448 11.99 58.85 -4.95
C LYS A 448 10.53 58.95 -4.47
N GLN A 449 10.05 57.92 -3.77
CA GLN A 449 8.63 57.74 -3.40
C GLN A 449 7.75 57.34 -4.61
N GLY A 450 6.59 56.77 -4.32
CA GLY A 450 5.69 56.14 -5.30
C GLY A 450 6.01 54.68 -5.59
N CYS A 451 5.24 54.08 -6.49
CA CYS A 451 5.42 52.69 -6.91
C CYS A 451 5.35 52.54 -8.43
N THR A 452 5.80 51.39 -8.92
CA THR A 452 5.74 50.97 -10.31
C THR A 452 5.06 49.61 -10.39
N PHE A 453 3.94 49.56 -11.09
CA PHE A 453 3.34 48.32 -11.56
C PHE A 453 3.98 47.93 -12.89
N GLU A 454 4.72 46.82 -12.91
CA GLU A 454 5.35 46.29 -14.11
C GLU A 454 4.61 45.03 -14.55
N ILE A 455 4.10 45.05 -15.78
CA ILE A 455 3.48 43.92 -16.47
C ILE A 455 4.43 43.43 -17.57
N ARG A 456 4.63 42.12 -17.65
CA ARG A 456 5.35 41.46 -18.75
C ARG A 456 4.46 40.41 -19.39
N LEU A 457 4.23 40.51 -20.70
CA LEU A 457 3.40 39.59 -21.48
C LEU A 457 4.25 38.93 -22.59
N PRO A 458 4.05 37.63 -22.88
CA PRO A 458 4.85 36.87 -23.83
C PRO A 458 4.64 37.25 -25.30
#